data_AF-A0A2V2ZP23-F1
#
_entry.id   AF-A0A2V2ZP23-F1
#
_cell.length_a   1.000
_cell.length_b   1.000
_cell.length_c   1.000
_cell.angle_alpha   90.00
_cell.angle_beta   90.00
_cell.angle_gamma   90.00
#
_symmetry.space_group_name_H-M   'P 1'
#
loop_
_entity.id
_entity.type
_entity.pdbx_description
1 polymer ?
#
loop_
_entity_poly.entity_id
_entity_poly.type
_entity_poly.pdbx_seq_one_letter_code
_entity_poly.pdbx_strand_id
1 'polypeptide(L)' 'MEKKALILGATGLIGSHLVNELIENGQYKEIILLARRKTDHDHPGV' A
#
# COMPACT_ATOMS: atom_id res chain seq x y z
N MET A 1 2.02 -17.99 -7.94
CA MET A 1 1.02 -16.92 -8.11
C MET A 1 1.56 -15.68 -7.40
N GLU A 2 1.73 -14.57 -8.11
CA GLU A 2 2.17 -13.30 -7.52
C GLU A 2 0.96 -12.59 -6.90
N LYS A 3 1.04 -12.19 -5.62
CA LYS A 3 -0.06 -11.54 -4.92
C LYS A 3 -0.05 -10.04 -5.20
N LYS A 4 -1.24 -9.45 -5.34
CA LYS A 4 -1.47 -8.00 -5.45
C LYS A 4 -2.46 -7.55 -4.37
N ALA A 5 -2.29 -6.33 -3.87
CA ALA A 5 -3.20 -5.72 -2.90
C ALA A 5 -3.79 -4.42 -3.45
N LEU A 6 -5.08 -4.18 -3.19
CA LEU A 6 -5.74 -2.89 -3.41
C LEU A 6 -6.26 -2.39 -2.07
N ILE A 7 -5.85 -1.18 -1.67
CA ILE A 7 -6.13 -0.65 -0.33
C ILE A 7 -6.87 0.68 -0.45
N LEU A 8 -8.02 0.76 0.21
CA LEU A 8 -8.74 2.01 0.43
C LEU A 8 -8.48 2.50 1.86
N GLY A 9 -8.39 3.82 2.04
CA GLY A 9 -8.16 4.39 3.38
C GLY A 9 -6.71 4.29 3.86
N ALA A 10 -5.75 4.11 2.95
CA ALA A 10 -4.31 4.03 3.24
C ALA A 10 -3.75 5.27 3.96
N THR A 11 -4.44 6.42 3.89
CA THR A 11 -4.05 7.66 4.59
C THR A 11 -4.49 7.72 6.05
N GLY A 12 -5.33 6.79 6.52
CA GLY A 12 -5.74 6.71 7.92
C GLY A 12 -4.65 6.10 8.79
N LEU A 13 -4.75 6.29 10.11
CA LEU A 13 -3.78 5.73 11.08
C LEU A 13 -3.52 4.25 10.80
N ILE A 14 -4.57 3.43 10.83
CA ILE A 14 -4.44 1.98 10.61
C ILE A 14 -3.99 1.65 9.18
N GLY A 15 -4.56 2.33 8.17
CA GLY A 15 -4.23 2.09 6.77
C GLY A 15 -2.75 2.34 6.47
N SER A 16 -2.18 3.40 7.04
CA SER A 16 -0.77 3.75 6.84
C SER A 16 0.18 2.71 7.45
N HIS A 17 -0.13 2.24 8.67
CA HIS A 17 0.62 1.16 9.30
C HIS A 17 0.53 -0.15 8.51
N LEU A 18 -0.66 -0.53 8.07
CA LEU A 18 -0.86 -1.74 7.26
C LEU A 18 -0.04 -1.69 5.96
N VAL A 19 -0.03 -0.56 5.26
CA VAL A 19 0.77 -0.41 4.02
C VAL A 19 2.25 -0.67 4.29
N ASN A 20 2.80 -0.10 5.36
CA ASN A 20 4.19 -0.31 5.74
C ASN A 20 4.48 -1.80 6.04
N GLU A 21 3.60 -2.46 6.80
CA GLU A 21 3.75 -3.90 7.09
C GLU A 21 3.70 -4.76 5.80
N LEU A 22 2.82 -4.43 4.85
CA LEU A 22 2.71 -5.15 3.59
C LEU A 22 3.94 -4.97 2.69
N ILE A 23 4.53 -3.77 2.69
CA ILE A 23 5.79 -3.47 2.00
C ILE A 23 6.93 -4.29 2.63
N GLU A 24 7.08 -4.24 3.95
CA GLU A 24 8.13 -4.97 4.69
C GLU A 24 8.02 -6.48 4.53
N ASN A 25 6.79 -7.00 4.48
CA ASN A 25 6.52 -8.42 4.32
C ASN A 25 6.97 -8.97 2.95
N GLY A 26 7.01 -8.13 1.91
CA GLY A 26 7.55 -8.47 0.58
C GLY A 26 6.81 -9.59 -0.18
N GLN A 27 5.66 -10.05 0.33
CA GLN A 27 4.86 -11.11 -0.31
C GLN A 27 3.98 -10.59 -1.46
N TYR A 28 3.85 -9.27 -1.57
CA TYR A 28 3.05 -8.59 -2.59
C TYR A 28 3.98 -8.00 -3.64
N LYS A 29 3.70 -8.33 -4.90
CA LYS A 29 4.42 -7.75 -6.03
C LYS A 29 4.04 -6.30 -6.29
N GLU A 30 2.80 -5.96 -5.95
CA GLU A 30 2.20 -4.65 -6.25
C GLU A 30 1.15 -4.33 -5.18
N ILE A 31 1.20 -3.09 -4.70
CA ILE A 31 0.26 -2.58 -3.69
C ILE A 31 -0.31 -1.28 -4.25
N ILE A 32 -1.58 -1.32 -4.64
CA ILE A 32 -2.27 -0.17 -5.23
C ILE A 32 -3.04 0.57 -4.13
N LEU A 33 -2.77 1.86 -3.97
CA LEU A 33 -3.45 2.70 -2.99
C LEU A 33 -4.53 3.55 -3.68
N LEU A 34 -5.79 3.32 -3.35
CA LEU A 34 -6.90 4.16 -3.80
C LEU A 34 -7.22 5.20 -2.71
N ALA A 35 -6.67 6.40 -2.88
CA ALA A 35 -6.86 7.52 -1.97
C ALA A 35 -7.50 8.73 -2.67
N ARG A 36 -8.23 9.54 -1.90
CA ARG A 36 -8.83 10.81 -2.39
C ARG A 36 -7.80 11.91 -2.65
N ARG A 37 -6.62 11.81 -2.05
CA ARG A 37 -5.52 12.77 -2.13
C ARG A 37 -4.25 11.99 -2.48
N LYS A 38 -3.29 12.63 -3.14
CA LYS A 38 -1.97 12.01 -3.35
C LYS A 38 -1.36 11.62 -2.01
N THR A 39 -0.75 10.45 -1.98
CA THR A 39 0.02 9.92 -0.86
C THR A 39 1.51 10.16 -1.12
N ASP A 40 2.29 10.46 -0.08
CA ASP A 40 3.74 10.71 -0.18
C ASP A 40 4.57 9.42 -0.43
N HIS A 41 3.90 8.30 -0.67
CA HIS A 41 4.55 7.04 -1.00
C HIS A 41 4.97 7.02 -2.48
N ASP A 42 6.17 7.54 -2.78
CA ASP A 42 6.91 7.24 -4.01
C ASP A 42 7.70 5.95 -3.79
N HIS A 43 7.03 4.80 -3.85
CA HIS A 43 7.68 3.49 -3.83
C HIS A 43 7.53 2.85 -5.20
N PRO A 44 8.56 2.19 -5.78
CA PRO A 44 8.56 1.75 -7.18
C PRO A 44 7.66 0.51 -7.46
N GLY A 45 6.52 0.41 -6.77
CA GLY A 45 5.50 -0.63 -6.91
C GLY A 45 4.11 -0.21 -6.43
N VAL A 46 3.84 1.10 -6.37
CA VAL A 46 2.52 1.72 -6.08
C VAL A 46 2.06 2.54 -7.28
#